data_AF-A0AAV5WWM3-F1
#
_entry.id   AF-A0AAV5WWM3-F1
#
_cell.length_a   1.000
_cell.length_b   1.000
_cell.length_c   1.000
_cell.angle_alpha   90.00
_cell.angle_beta   90.00
_cell.angle_gamma   90.00
#
_symmetry.space_group_name_H-M   'P 1'
#
loop_
_entity.id
_entity.type
_entity.pdbx_description
1 polymer ?
#
loop_
_entity_poly.entity_id
_entity_poly.type
_entity_poly.pdbx_seq_one_letter_code
_entity_poly.pdbx_strand_id
1 'polypeptide(L)'
;SGGQQGGWSGRSNNGPSFLQNLTKEAVNEYNKIQFDQSLTKAQHNSAIGNWSATYNVTEEMDEFNTEQQQLLQQKRANTTAVVQQLNSTLNQIYAIEDNESLTPWQVRKQIGQVKANLTYPLNSLVGSALGSEKTRQGKDKRGGWDSDSDEKDKGRH
;
A
#
# COMPACT_ATOMS: atom_id res chain seq x y z
N SER A 1 -11.83 -39.42 -16.64
CA SER A 1 -11.61 -38.93 -15.26
C SER A 1 -10.19 -38.41 -15.14
N GLY A 2 -9.89 -37.20 -14.69
CA GLY A 2 -10.67 -36.06 -14.24
C GLY A 2 -9.64 -34.95 -14.03
N GLY A 3 -9.79 -33.82 -14.72
CA GLY A 3 -8.87 -32.70 -14.63
C GLY A 3 -9.08 -31.93 -13.34
N GLN A 4 -7.99 -31.69 -12.61
CA GLN A 4 -7.95 -30.73 -11.51
C GLN A 4 -7.55 -29.37 -12.11
N GLN A 5 -8.54 -28.58 -12.50
CA GLN A 5 -8.36 -27.15 -12.72
C GLN A 5 -8.47 -26.46 -11.36
N GLY A 6 -7.39 -25.76 -11.01
CA GLY A 6 -7.20 -25.09 -9.74
C GLY A 6 -8.26 -24.05 -9.42
N GLY A 7 -8.49 -23.91 -8.12
CA GLY A 7 -9.54 -23.13 -7.48
C GLY A 7 -9.67 -21.70 -7.98
N TRP A 8 -10.91 -21.38 -8.37
CA TRP A 8 -11.46 -20.04 -8.40
C TRP A 8 -11.64 -19.53 -6.96
N SER A 9 -10.54 -19.27 -6.26
CA SER A 9 -10.59 -18.69 -4.92
C SER A 9 -10.82 -17.17 -5.01
N GLY A 10 -12.06 -16.74 -4.75
CA GLY A 10 -12.34 -15.50 -4.03
C GLY A 10 -12.16 -14.19 -4.79
N ARG A 11 -12.96 -13.94 -5.83
CA ARG A 11 -13.32 -12.56 -6.16
C ARG A 11 -14.42 -12.16 -5.18
N SER A 12 -14.10 -11.25 -4.26
CA SER A 12 -15.14 -10.66 -3.43
C SER A 12 -16.20 -10.05 -4.34
N ASN A 13 -17.43 -10.10 -3.89
CA ASN A 13 -18.59 -9.44 -4.50
C ASN A 13 -18.49 -7.89 -4.37
N ASN A 14 -17.28 -7.30 -4.49
CA ASN A 14 -17.00 -5.86 -4.35
C ASN A 14 -16.91 -5.17 -5.72
N GLY A 15 -17.88 -5.41 -6.59
CA GLY A 15 -18.13 -4.49 -7.70
C GLY A 15 -18.76 -3.19 -7.17
N PRO A 16 -18.89 -2.15 -8.02
CA PRO A 16 -19.77 -1.02 -7.73
C PRO A 16 -21.13 -1.49 -7.19
N SER A 17 -21.67 -0.78 -6.20
CA SER A 17 -22.93 -1.17 -5.54
C SER A 17 -24.10 -1.32 -6.52
N PHE A 18 -24.16 -0.47 -7.56
CA PHE A 18 -25.22 -0.51 -8.57
C PHE A 18 -25.24 -1.83 -9.37
N LEU A 19 -24.13 -2.57 -9.45
CA LEU A 19 -24.09 -3.89 -10.08
C LEU A 19 -24.91 -4.95 -9.33
N GLN A 20 -25.18 -4.75 -8.04
CA GLN A 20 -25.93 -5.72 -7.23
C GLN A 20 -27.39 -5.86 -7.67
N ASN A 21 -27.93 -4.83 -8.33
CA ASN A 21 -29.32 -4.80 -8.82
C ASN A 21 -29.46 -5.33 -10.26
N LEU A 22 -28.36 -5.73 -10.90
CA LEU A 22 -28.34 -6.19 -12.28
C LEU A 22 -28.42 -7.71 -12.41
N THR A 23 -28.79 -8.18 -13.60
CA THR A 23 -28.80 -9.61 -13.91
C THR A 23 -27.38 -10.17 -13.88
N LYS A 24 -27.24 -11.48 -13.63
CA LYS A 24 -25.94 -12.16 -13.68
C LYS A 24 -25.24 -11.99 -15.02
N GLU A 25 -26.02 -11.94 -16.11
CA GLU A 25 -25.51 -11.72 -17.46
C GLU A 25 -24.90 -10.32 -17.59
N ALA A 26 -25.62 -9.27 -17.18
CA ALA A 26 -25.13 -7.90 -17.18
C ALA A 26 -23.83 -7.74 -16.38
N VAL A 27 -23.78 -8.33 -15.18
CA VAL A 27 -22.58 -8.30 -14.33
C VAL A 27 -21.42 -9.06 -14.97
N ASN A 28 -21.69 -10.19 -15.65
CA ASN A 28 -20.66 -10.94 -16.36
C ASN A 28 -20.10 -10.15 -17.55
N GLU A 29 -20.94 -9.46 -18.31
CA GLU A 29 -20.51 -8.60 -19.42
C GLU A 29 -19.66 -7.43 -18.93
N TYR A 30 -20.10 -6.73 -17.87
CA TYR A 30 -19.31 -5.69 -17.23
C TYR A 30 -17.92 -6.19 -16.85
N ASN A 31 -17.85 -7.34 -16.16
CA ASN A 31 -16.59 -7.91 -15.73
C ASN A 31 -15.70 -8.32 -16.91
N LYS A 32 -16.28 -8.81 -18.01
CA LYS A 32 -15.50 -9.11 -19.23
C LYS A 32 -14.83 -7.86 -19.77
N ILE A 33 -15.56 -6.74 -19.87
CA ILE A 33 -15.03 -5.47 -20.34
C ILE A 33 -13.95 -4.95 -19.37
N GLN A 34 -14.27 -4.93 -18.07
CA GLN A 34 -13.42 -4.38 -17.01
C GLN A 34 -12.05 -5.07 -16.89
N PHE A 35 -12.00 -6.37 -17.19
CA PHE A 35 -10.78 -7.18 -17.09
C PHE A 35 -10.17 -7.52 -18.45
N ASP A 36 -10.68 -6.96 -19.55
CA ASP A 36 -10.10 -7.16 -20.87
C ASP A 36 -8.81 -6.35 -21.02
N GLN A 37 -7.69 -7.06 -21.02
CA GLN A 37 -6.35 -6.48 -21.16
C GLN A 37 -5.99 -6.13 -22.62
N SER A 38 -6.82 -6.51 -23.59
CA SER A 38 -6.60 -6.24 -25.01
C SER A 38 -7.17 -4.89 -25.46
N LEU A 39 -8.10 -4.31 -24.70
CA LEU A 39 -8.74 -3.04 -25.05
C LEU A 39 -7.84 -1.85 -24.74
N THR A 40 -7.78 -0.90 -25.67
CA THR A 40 -7.32 0.45 -25.37
C THR A 40 -8.29 1.15 -24.41
N LYS A 41 -7.82 2.19 -23.71
CA LYS A 41 -8.70 2.99 -22.82
C LYS A 41 -9.92 3.56 -23.54
N ALA A 42 -9.76 4.00 -24.79
CA ALA A 42 -10.87 4.52 -25.58
C ALA A 42 -11.89 3.43 -25.92
N GLN A 43 -11.42 2.25 -26.32
CA GLN A 43 -12.30 1.09 -26.58
C GLN A 43 -13.00 0.62 -25.31
N HIS A 44 -12.29 0.56 -24.18
CA HIS A 44 -12.87 0.23 -22.89
C HIS A 44 -13.99 1.21 -22.51
N ASN A 45 -13.74 2.52 -22.62
CA ASN A 45 -14.74 3.54 -22.32
C ASN A 45 -15.97 3.44 -23.24
N SER A 46 -15.76 3.19 -24.53
CA SER A 46 -16.86 2.98 -25.47
C SER A 46 -17.65 1.71 -25.16
N ALA A 47 -16.98 0.60 -24.81
CA ALA A 47 -17.62 -0.66 -24.47
C ALA A 47 -18.47 -0.54 -23.18
N ILE A 48 -17.91 0.10 -22.14
CA ILE A 48 -18.62 0.40 -20.90
C ILE A 48 -19.83 1.32 -21.14
N GLY A 49 -19.67 2.37 -21.97
CA GLY A 49 -20.79 3.28 -22.28
C GLY A 49 -21.92 2.59 -23.05
N ASN A 50 -21.58 1.70 -23.98
CA ASN A 50 -22.58 0.88 -24.67
C ASN A 50 -23.27 -0.07 -23.69
N TRP A 51 -22.50 -0.75 -22.83
CA TRP A 51 -23.03 -1.65 -21.81
C TRP A 51 -23.98 -0.93 -20.84
N SER A 52 -23.61 0.26 -20.35
CA SER A 52 -24.45 1.01 -19.41
C SER A 52 -25.75 1.48 -20.06
N ALA A 53 -25.73 1.82 -21.35
CA ALA A 53 -26.93 2.14 -22.11
C ALA A 53 -27.82 0.90 -22.31
N THR A 54 -27.24 -0.26 -22.65
CA THR A 54 -27.99 -1.52 -22.83
C THR A 54 -28.75 -1.94 -21.58
N TYR A 55 -28.17 -1.75 -20.40
CA TYR A 55 -28.78 -2.14 -19.12
C TYR A 55 -29.46 -0.99 -18.37
N ASN A 56 -29.59 0.19 -18.98
CA ASN A 56 -30.20 1.40 -18.40
C ASN A 56 -29.59 1.81 -17.05
N VAL A 57 -28.26 1.74 -16.92
CA VAL A 57 -27.50 2.16 -15.73
C VAL A 57 -26.48 3.26 -16.04
N THR A 58 -26.83 4.13 -16.98
CA THR A 58 -25.90 5.18 -17.45
C THR A 58 -25.64 6.22 -16.36
N GLU A 59 -26.67 6.60 -15.61
CA GLU A 59 -26.54 7.58 -14.52
C GLU A 59 -25.65 7.04 -13.40
N GLU A 60 -25.89 5.81 -12.94
CA GLU A 60 -25.08 5.16 -11.90
C GLU A 60 -23.63 4.92 -12.35
N MET A 61 -23.43 4.62 -13.65
CA MET A 61 -22.09 4.47 -14.22
C MET A 61 -21.35 5.82 -14.28
N ASP A 62 -22.04 6.90 -14.62
CA ASP A 62 -21.45 8.25 -14.67
C ASP A 62 -21.10 8.76 -13.26
N GLU A 63 -21.96 8.51 -12.27
CA GLU A 63 -21.67 8.79 -10.86
C GLU A 63 -20.44 8.00 -10.38
N PHE A 64 -20.42 6.69 -10.61
CA PHE A 64 -19.29 5.84 -10.25
C PHE A 64 -17.99 6.32 -10.92
N ASN A 65 -18.03 6.63 -12.21
CA ASN A 65 -16.88 7.15 -12.94
C ASN A 65 -16.38 8.47 -12.35
N THR A 66 -17.29 9.36 -11.99
CA THR A 66 -16.97 10.65 -11.36
C THR A 66 -16.27 10.46 -10.02
N GLU A 67 -16.80 9.58 -9.16
CA GLU A 67 -16.17 9.22 -7.89
C GLU A 67 -14.77 8.61 -8.09
N GLN A 68 -14.62 7.70 -9.05
CA GLN A 68 -13.30 7.11 -9.36
C GLN A 68 -12.30 8.16 -9.84
N GLN A 69 -12.74 9.15 -10.63
CA GLN A 69 -11.87 10.26 -11.05
C GLN A 69 -11.45 11.13 -9.86
N GLN A 70 -12.37 11.44 -8.94
CA GLN A 70 -12.05 12.20 -7.73
C GLN A 70 -11.05 11.44 -6.84
N LEU A 71 -11.28 10.15 -6.60
CA LEU A 71 -10.36 9.30 -5.84
C LEU A 71 -8.98 9.23 -6.50
N LEU A 72 -8.91 9.13 -7.83
CA LEU A 72 -7.65 9.13 -8.56
C LEU A 72 -6.91 10.47 -8.41
N GLN A 73 -7.62 11.60 -8.51
CA GLN A 73 -7.04 12.92 -8.33
C GLN A 73 -6.52 13.12 -6.90
N GLN A 74 -7.29 12.72 -5.89
CA GLN A 74 -6.87 12.75 -4.49
C GLN A 74 -5.62 11.89 -4.25
N LYS A 75 -5.58 10.66 -4.79
CA LYS A 75 -4.40 9.80 -4.71
C LYS A 75 -3.18 10.45 -5.33
N ARG A 76 -3.31 11.02 -6.54
CA ARG A 76 -2.22 11.74 -7.22
C ARG A 76 -1.71 12.90 -6.38
N ALA A 77 -2.61 13.75 -5.87
CA ALA A 77 -2.26 14.89 -5.03
C ALA A 77 -1.52 14.45 -3.75
N ASN A 78 -2.02 13.41 -3.07
CA ASN A 78 -1.38 12.86 -1.87
C ASN A 78 0.01 12.31 -2.17
N THR A 79 0.18 11.55 -3.26
CA THR A 79 1.50 11.05 -3.68
C THR A 79 2.46 12.20 -3.99
N THR A 80 2.02 13.21 -4.72
CA THR A 80 2.85 14.39 -5.03
C THR A 80 3.28 15.11 -3.76
N ALA A 81 2.37 15.33 -2.81
CA ALA A 81 2.68 15.99 -1.54
C ALA A 81 3.73 15.20 -0.73
N VAL A 82 3.58 13.87 -0.68
CA VAL A 82 4.53 12.99 0.02
C VAL A 82 5.92 13.04 -0.63
N VAL A 83 5.99 13.00 -1.97
CA VAL A 83 7.27 13.09 -2.70
C VAL A 83 7.96 14.44 -2.46
N GLN A 84 7.21 15.54 -2.39
CA GLN A 84 7.76 16.85 -2.06
C GLN A 84 8.36 16.90 -0.65
N GLN A 85 7.78 16.18 0.31
CA GLN A 85 8.28 16.11 1.68
C GLN A 85 9.53 15.23 1.80
N LEU A 86 9.69 14.22 0.95
CA LEU A 86 10.76 13.22 1.03
C LEU A 86 12.16 13.84 1.13
N ASN A 87 12.50 14.78 0.25
CA ASN A 87 13.83 15.39 0.23
C ASN A 87 14.14 16.13 1.54
N SER A 88 13.17 16.88 2.07
CA SER A 88 13.34 17.60 3.34
C SER A 88 13.56 16.66 4.52
N THR A 89 12.82 15.54 4.56
CA THR A 89 12.95 14.54 5.61
C THR A 89 14.29 13.79 5.53
N LEU A 90 14.76 13.46 4.33
CA LEU A 90 16.06 12.82 4.15
C LEU A 90 17.19 13.76 4.60
N ASN A 91 17.14 15.03 4.24
CA ASN A 91 18.13 16.02 4.69
C ASN A 91 18.15 16.18 6.22
N GLN A 92 16.98 16.15 6.88
CA GLN A 92 16.91 16.16 8.34
C GLN A 92 17.58 14.93 8.96
N ILE A 93 17.39 13.74 8.36
CA ILE A 93 18.00 12.51 8.84
C ILE A 93 19.51 12.53 8.63
N TYR A 94 19.99 12.88 7.45
CA TYR A 94 21.43 12.99 7.16
C TYR A 94 22.11 14.01 8.08
N ALA A 95 21.48 15.15 8.34
CA ALA A 95 22.01 16.14 9.29
C ALA A 95 22.14 15.61 10.73
N ILE A 96 21.31 14.64 11.14
CA ILE A 96 21.44 13.96 12.44
C ILE A 96 22.55 12.91 12.39
N GLU A 97 22.65 12.14 11.30
CA GLU A 97 23.67 11.09 11.12
C GLU A 97 25.09 11.67 11.03
N ASP A 98 25.25 12.79 10.32
CA ASP A 98 26.54 13.47 10.11
C ASP A 98 26.96 14.34 11.32
N ASN A 99 26.14 14.42 12.36
CA ASN A 99 26.44 15.25 13.53
C ASN A 99 27.40 14.53 14.50
N GLU A 100 28.70 14.83 14.37
CA GLU A 100 29.78 14.26 15.19
C GLU A 100 29.69 14.58 16.69
N SER A 101 28.86 15.54 17.10
CA SER A 101 28.64 15.84 18.53
C SER A 101 27.65 14.88 19.20
N LEU A 102 26.91 14.09 18.43
CA LEU A 102 25.92 13.14 18.94
C LEU A 102 26.53 11.76 19.17
N THR A 103 26.17 11.16 20.30
CA THR A 103 26.39 9.73 20.52
C THR A 103 25.45 8.89 19.62
N PRO A 104 25.82 7.64 19.30
CA PRO A 104 24.96 6.75 18.52
C PRO A 104 23.55 6.55 19.10
N TRP A 105 23.40 6.62 20.43
CA TRP A 105 22.09 6.55 21.08
C TRP A 105 21.26 7.81 20.82
N GLN A 106 21.87 8.99 20.87
CA GLN A 106 21.20 10.26 20.56
C GLN A 106 20.76 10.32 19.09
N VAL A 107 21.61 9.86 18.15
CA VAL A 107 21.26 9.73 16.72
C VAL A 107 19.99 8.88 16.55
N ARG A 108 19.97 7.66 17.11
CA ARG A 108 18.80 6.77 17.03
C ARG A 108 17.53 7.40 17.62
N LYS A 109 17.66 8.07 18.77
CA LYS A 109 16.54 8.75 19.42
C LYS A 109 15.97 9.88 18.55
N GLN A 110 16.82 10.73 17.99
CA GLN A 110 16.40 11.87 17.16
C GLN A 110 15.78 11.41 15.83
N ILE A 111 16.39 10.43 15.15
CA ILE A 111 15.78 9.83 13.95
C ILE A 111 14.42 9.19 14.29
N GLY A 112 14.31 8.54 15.45
CA GLY A 112 13.04 8.01 15.95
C GLY A 112 11.98 9.10 16.11
N GLN A 113 12.34 10.28 16.62
CA GLN A 113 11.44 11.44 16.73
C GLN A 113 11.02 11.99 15.37
N VAL A 114 11.94 12.08 14.40
CA VAL A 114 11.60 12.46 13.02
C VAL A 114 10.57 11.48 12.46
N LYS A 115 10.84 10.17 12.55
CA LYS A 115 9.95 9.11 12.02
C LYS A 115 8.60 9.05 12.72
N ALA A 116 8.52 9.36 14.02
CA ALA A 116 7.26 9.37 14.77
C ALA A 116 6.26 10.41 14.26
N ASN A 117 6.73 11.48 13.61
CA ASN A 117 5.89 12.54 13.07
C ASN A 117 5.54 12.36 11.59
N LEU A 118 6.05 11.32 10.93
CA LEU A 118 5.79 11.08 9.51
C LEU A 118 4.47 10.36 9.29
N THR A 119 3.76 10.73 8.23
CA THR A 119 2.65 9.92 7.72
C THR A 119 3.16 8.57 7.24
N TYR A 120 2.31 7.54 7.25
CA TYR A 120 2.70 6.19 6.80
C TYR A 120 3.33 6.18 5.39
N PRO A 121 2.76 6.85 4.35
CA PRO A 121 3.36 6.86 3.02
C PRO A 121 4.76 7.49 3.00
N LEU A 122 4.94 8.61 3.72
CA LEU A 122 6.24 9.27 3.79
C LEU A 122 7.26 8.42 4.56
N ASN A 123 6.87 7.83 5.68
CA ASN A 123 7.73 6.96 6.47
C ASN A 123 8.17 5.72 5.68
N SER A 124 7.28 5.15 4.86
CA SER A 124 7.60 4.03 3.98
C SER A 124 8.65 4.42 2.94
N LEU A 125 8.49 5.58 2.28
CA LEU A 125 9.45 6.06 1.28
C LEU A 125 10.80 6.42 1.87
N VAL A 126 10.82 7.10 3.02
CA VAL A 126 12.05 7.36 3.78
C VAL A 126 12.73 6.04 4.14
N GLY A 127 11.95 5.03 4.56
CA GLY A 127 12.46 3.72 4.88
C GLY A 127 13.14 3.02 3.71
N SER A 128 12.51 3.05 2.52
CA SER A 128 13.08 2.52 1.28
C SER A 128 14.32 3.29 0.83
N ALA A 129 14.31 4.63 0.90
CA ALA A 129 15.43 5.47 0.48
C ALA A 129 16.68 5.27 1.36
N LEU A 130 16.50 5.04 2.66
CA LEU A 130 17.60 4.79 3.60
C LEU A 130 18.05 3.32 3.66
N GLY A 131 17.53 2.46 2.77
CA GLY A 131 17.88 1.04 2.77
C GLY A 131 17.38 0.26 3.99
N SER A 132 16.45 0.82 4.77
CA SER A 132 15.74 0.09 5.82
C SER A 132 14.61 -0.76 5.24
N GLU A 133 14.92 -1.50 4.19
CA GLU A 133 14.05 -2.54 3.68
C GLU A 133 14.13 -3.67 4.71
N LYS A 134 13.05 -3.87 5.48
CA LYS A 134 12.85 -5.14 6.16
C LYS A 134 12.76 -6.18 5.04
N THR A 135 13.89 -6.78 4.70
CA THR A 135 13.92 -7.99 3.89
C THR A 135 12.97 -8.98 4.56
N ARG A 136 11.83 -9.23 3.93
CA ARG A 136 10.99 -10.39 4.23
C ARG A 136 11.72 -11.63 3.72
N GLN A 137 12.89 -11.91 4.27
CA GLN A 137 13.63 -13.15 4.15
C GLN A 137 14.71 -13.13 5.24
N GLY A 138 14.46 -13.88 6.30
CA GLY A 138 15.33 -13.93 7.47
C GLY A 138 14.62 -14.38 8.74
N LYS A 139 13.78 -15.42 8.67
CA LYS A 139 13.78 -16.39 9.78
C LYS A 139 15.19 -16.95 9.76
N ASP A 140 16.06 -16.44 10.63
CA ASP A 140 17.07 -17.22 11.35
C ASP A 140 18.07 -16.29 12.07
N LYS A 141 18.05 -16.43 13.40
CA LYS A 141 19.17 -16.31 14.34
C LYS A 141 19.97 -14.99 14.35
N ARG A 142 19.68 -14.17 15.36
CA ARG A 142 20.60 -13.31 16.17
C ARG A 142 19.70 -12.36 16.97
N GLY A 143 19.68 -12.31 18.29
CA GLY A 143 20.31 -13.06 19.36
C GLY A 143 19.58 -12.58 20.61
N GLY A 144 19.01 -13.52 21.37
CA GLY A 144 18.47 -13.22 22.69
C GLY A 144 19.64 -12.77 23.56
N TRP A 145 19.67 -11.49 23.90
CA TRP A 145 20.42 -11.03 25.04
C TRP A 145 19.54 -11.35 26.25
N ASP A 146 19.80 -12.52 26.83
CA ASP A 146 19.28 -12.89 28.14
C ASP A 146 19.65 -11.79 29.12
N SER A 147 18.60 -11.13 29.59
CA SER A 147 18.65 -10.24 30.73
C SER A 147 18.58 -11.12 31.96
N ASP A 148 19.72 -11.58 32.45
CA ASP A 148 19.85 -12.05 33.83
C ASP A 148 21.14 -11.46 34.40
N SER A 149 20.99 -10.20 34.83
CA SER A 149 21.83 -9.64 35.88
C SER A 149 21.19 -10.03 37.20
N ASP A 150 21.69 -11.07 37.85
CA ASP A 150 21.63 -11.20 39.30
C ASP A 150 22.92 -11.88 39.78
N GLU A 151 23.93 -11.04 39.95
CA GLU A 151 25.16 -11.31 40.69
C GLU A 151 24.94 -10.89 42.16
N LYS A 152 24.70 -11.84 43.07
CA LYS A 152 25.11 -11.89 44.49
C LYS A 152 24.98 -13.38 44.92
N ASP A 153 25.90 -14.05 45.59
CA ASP A 153 26.95 -13.64 46.51
C ASP A 153 27.97 -14.78 46.64
N LYS A 154 29.18 -14.43 47.06
CA LYS A 154 30.37 -15.29 47.18
C LYS A 154 30.37 -16.07 48.50
N GLY A 155 31.03 -17.23 48.51
CA GLY A 155 31.87 -17.59 49.68
C GLY A 155 31.86 -19.04 50.15
N ARG A 156 33.00 -19.70 49.91
CA ARG A 156 33.66 -20.75 50.72
C ARG A 156 32.99 -21.11 52.07
N HIS A 157 32.65 -22.39 52.27
CA HIS A 157 33.47 -23.41 52.95
C HIS A 157 32.81 -24.79 52.84
#